data_AF-A0A7W5FRN5-F1
#
_entry.id   AF-A0A7W5FRN5-F1
#
_cell.length_a   1.000
_cell.length_b   1.000
_cell.length_c   1.000
_cell.angle_alpha   90.00
_cell.angle_beta   90.00
_cell.angle_gamma   90.00
#
_symmetry.space_group_name_H-M   'P 1'
#
loop_
_entity.id
_entity.type
_entity.pdbx_description
1 polymer ?
#
loop_
_entity_poly.entity_id
_entity_poly.type
_entity_poly.pdbx_seq_one_letter_code
_entity_poly.pdbx_strand_id
1 'polypeptide(L)'
;MRIDLQSAKSHIPFFACKTKPRLRHQLALKKIVDGLGDGREVTVVGGGFIGVEMAGVLAELGLRVTLVEAAPYMLAPFDSDMVKIAEREMQAQGVRLLLSDSVTAFHVQEDTTIQVALKSGASHKAELVILAIGVAPSTEFIRDSGIELGPKGHILVNDAANQL
;
A
#
# COMPACT_ATOMS: atom_id res chain seq x y z
N MET A 1 -3.55 -14.83 -3.80
CA MET A 1 -4.74 -14.11 -4.32
C MET A 1 -4.22 -12.95 -5.15
N ARG A 2 -4.32 -13.02 -6.49
CA ARG A 2 -3.93 -11.89 -7.37
C ARG A 2 -5.12 -10.95 -7.42
N ILE A 3 -5.00 -9.76 -6.82
CA ILE A 3 -5.90 -8.65 -7.14
C ILE A 3 -5.65 -8.36 -8.62
N ASP A 4 -6.69 -8.41 -9.45
CA ASP A 4 -6.57 -8.10 -10.87
C ASP A 4 -6.31 -6.59 -11.04
N LEU A 5 -5.02 -6.23 -11.04
CA LEU A 5 -4.55 -4.86 -11.22
C LEU A 5 -4.65 -4.40 -12.69
N GLN A 6 -5.05 -5.26 -13.64
CA GLN A 6 -5.14 -4.87 -15.05
C GLN A 6 -6.36 -4.00 -15.33
N SER A 7 -7.49 -4.24 -14.66
CA SER A 7 -8.69 -3.37 -14.78
C SER A 7 -8.54 -2.03 -14.06
N ALA A 8 -7.70 -1.97 -13.01
CA ALA A 8 -7.48 -0.79 -12.18
C ALA A 8 -6.58 0.29 -12.82
N LYS A 9 -5.78 -0.08 -13.82
CA LYS A 9 -4.74 0.82 -14.39
C LYS A 9 -5.25 1.95 -15.27
N SER A 10 -6.47 1.85 -15.80
CA SER A 10 -6.97 2.82 -16.79
C SER A 10 -7.74 4.00 -16.18
N HIS A 11 -8.21 3.91 -14.94
CA HIS A 11 -9.17 4.88 -14.36
C HIS A 11 -8.89 5.30 -12.90
N ILE A 12 -7.82 4.81 -12.26
CA ILE A 12 -7.48 5.15 -10.85
C ILE A 12 -6.16 5.95 -10.83
N PRO A 13 -6.06 7.07 -10.09
CA PRO A 13 -4.77 7.72 -9.84
C PRO A 13 -3.90 6.77 -9.00
N PHE A 14 -3.03 6.01 -9.69
CA PHE A 14 -2.23 4.95 -9.10
C PHE A 14 -0.91 5.52 -8.55
N PHE A 15 -0.65 5.32 -7.26
CA PHE A 15 0.67 5.59 -6.66
C PHE A 15 1.27 4.29 -6.10
N ALA A 16 2.35 3.80 -6.74
CA ALA A 16 3.20 2.75 -6.20
C ALA A 16 4.44 3.38 -5.53
N CYS A 17 4.46 3.44 -4.21
CA CYS A 17 5.62 3.88 -3.45
C CYS A 17 6.65 2.73 -3.42
N LYS A 18 7.75 2.84 -4.20
CA LYS A 18 8.78 1.79 -4.28
C LYS A 18 10.00 2.00 -3.37
N THR A 19 10.16 3.16 -2.70
CA THR A 19 11.31 3.46 -1.81
C THR A 19 10.98 4.54 -0.77
N LYS A 20 11.77 4.63 0.33
CA LYS A 20 11.65 5.65 1.40
C LYS A 20 11.33 7.05 0.83
N PRO A 21 10.33 7.77 1.35
CA PRO A 21 9.93 9.07 0.81
C PRO A 21 10.99 10.14 1.10
N ARG A 22 11.88 10.38 0.13
CA ARG A 22 12.65 11.65 0.06
C ARG A 22 11.74 12.82 -0.30
N LEU A 23 12.16 14.04 0.05
CA LEU A 23 11.50 15.36 -0.14
C LEU A 23 10.74 15.57 -1.48
N ARG A 24 11.13 14.89 -2.56
CA ARG A 24 10.44 14.93 -3.87
C ARG A 24 9.09 14.20 -3.88
N HIS A 25 8.92 13.15 -3.08
CA HIS A 25 7.67 12.39 -2.97
C HIS A 25 6.60 13.15 -2.18
N GLN A 26 7.00 13.93 -1.17
CA GLN A 26 6.08 14.79 -0.42
C GLN A 26 5.39 15.83 -1.32
N LEU A 27 6.13 16.39 -2.29
CA LEU A 27 5.56 17.35 -3.25
C LEU A 27 4.58 16.70 -4.23
N ALA A 28 4.85 15.46 -4.65
CA ALA A 28 3.93 14.69 -5.49
C ALA A 28 2.66 14.29 -4.73
N LEU A 29 2.80 13.86 -3.47
CA LEU A 29 1.68 13.56 -2.57
C LEU A 29 0.80 14.79 -2.37
N LYS A 30 1.39 15.95 -2.08
CA LYS A 30 0.62 17.18 -1.89
C LYS A 30 -0.21 17.53 -3.14
N LYS A 31 0.35 17.40 -4.34
CA LYS A 31 -0.41 17.62 -5.59
C LYS A 31 -1.58 16.64 -5.77
N ILE A 32 -1.38 15.37 -5.42
CA ILE A 32 -2.44 14.36 -5.50
C ILE A 32 -3.53 14.70 -4.48
N VAL A 33 -3.14 15.06 -3.26
CA VAL A 33 -4.05 15.44 -2.17
C VAL A 33 -4.82 16.72 -2.48
N ASP A 34 -4.17 17.73 -3.04
CA ASP A 34 -4.79 18.98 -3.47
C ASP A 34 -5.81 18.77 -4.62
N GLY A 35 -5.69 17.66 -5.36
CA GLY A 35 -6.61 17.27 -6.42
C GLY A 35 -7.76 16.34 -5.99
N LEU A 36 -7.83 15.97 -4.70
CA LEU A 36 -8.93 15.16 -4.17
C LEU A 36 -10.20 16.01 -3.99
N GLY A 37 -11.35 15.34 -4.07
CA GLY A 37 -12.64 15.96 -3.83
C GLY A 37 -12.86 16.29 -2.36
N ASP A 38 -14.05 16.77 -2.02
CA ASP A 38 -14.42 17.10 -0.64
C ASP A 38 -14.47 15.86 0.27
N GLY A 39 -14.58 14.66 -0.32
CA GLY A 39 -14.57 13.39 0.38
C GLY A 39 -13.22 13.12 1.05
N ARG A 40 -12.09 13.36 0.37
CA ARG A 40 -10.74 13.18 0.96
C ARG A 40 -10.55 11.79 1.61
N GLU A 41 -11.26 10.78 1.09
CA GLU A 41 -11.24 9.40 1.60
C GLU A 41 -10.15 8.60 0.88
N VAL A 42 -9.20 8.07 1.63
CA VAL A 42 -8.05 7.34 1.09
C VAL A 42 -7.99 5.95 1.67
N THR A 43 -7.83 4.95 0.81
CA THR A 43 -7.55 3.57 1.25
C THR A 43 -6.10 3.23 1.01
N VAL A 44 -5.41 2.74 2.04
CA VAL A 44 -4.07 2.16 1.94
C VAL A 44 -4.19 0.64 2.09
N VAL A 45 -3.70 -0.12 1.12
CA VAL A 45 -3.77 -1.59 1.13
C VAL A 45 -2.39 -2.15 1.46
N GLY A 46 -2.30 -2.88 2.56
CA GLY A 46 -1.07 -3.43 3.12
C GLY A 46 -0.63 -2.67 4.36
N GLY A 47 -0.45 -3.37 5.48
CA GLY A 47 0.05 -2.90 6.77
C GLY A 47 1.54 -3.12 6.97
N GLY A 48 2.32 -3.25 5.90
CA GLY A 48 3.79 -3.24 5.98
C GLY A 48 4.34 -1.84 6.24
N PHE A 49 5.67 -1.70 6.32
CA PHE A 49 6.36 -0.43 6.57
C PHE A 49 5.84 0.73 5.72
N ILE A 50 5.75 0.53 4.39
CA ILE A 50 5.32 1.57 3.45
C ILE A 50 3.86 1.95 3.69
N GLY A 51 2.98 0.97 3.92
CA GLY A 51 1.57 1.24 4.12
C GLY A 51 1.29 2.01 5.40
N VAL A 52 1.99 1.65 6.49
CA VAL A 52 1.90 2.34 7.78
C VAL A 52 2.42 3.78 7.68
N GLU A 53 3.60 3.98 7.07
CA GLU A 53 4.17 5.33 6.86
C GLU A 53 3.23 6.19 6.02
N MET A 54 2.69 5.65 4.92
CA MET A 54 1.76 6.37 4.07
C MET A 54 0.46 6.71 4.78
N ALA A 55 -0.10 5.79 5.56
CA ALA A 55 -1.33 6.04 6.30
C ALA A 55 -1.16 7.15 7.35
N GLY A 56 -0.04 7.16 8.07
CA GLY A 56 0.29 8.22 9.03
C GLY A 56 0.43 9.59 8.35
N VAL A 57 1.24 9.68 7.30
CA VAL A 57 1.44 10.94 6.56
C VAL A 57 0.13 11.50 6.00
N LEU A 58 -0.73 10.63 5.44
CA LEU A 58 -2.03 11.06 4.91
C LEU A 58 -2.99 11.53 6.01
N ALA A 59 -2.99 10.86 7.16
CA ALA A 59 -3.78 11.28 8.31
C ALA A 59 -3.31 12.63 8.87
N GLU A 60 -1.99 12.85 8.96
CA GLU A 60 -1.40 14.16 9.34
C GLU A 60 -1.78 15.29 8.35
N LEU A 61 -2.00 14.95 7.07
CA LEU A 61 -2.50 15.88 6.07
C LEU A 61 -4.04 16.11 6.15
N GLY A 62 -4.71 15.52 7.14
CA GLY A 62 -6.14 15.71 7.41
C GLY A 62 -7.07 14.85 6.56
N LEU A 63 -6.57 13.78 5.94
CA LEU A 63 -7.36 12.88 5.11
C LEU A 63 -8.06 11.80 5.94
N ARG A 64 -9.20 11.30 5.46
CA ARG A 64 -9.90 10.15 6.06
C ARG A 64 -9.26 8.86 5.56
N VAL A 65 -8.35 8.30 6.34
CA VAL A 65 -7.55 7.13 5.93
C VAL A 65 -8.13 5.83 6.46
N THR A 66 -8.32 4.85 5.57
CA THR A 66 -8.57 3.45 5.93
C THR A 66 -7.36 2.60 5.51
N LEU A 67 -6.70 1.94 6.46
CA LEU A 67 -5.65 0.95 6.19
C LEU A 67 -6.26 -0.45 6.24
N VAL A 68 -6.08 -1.23 5.18
CA VAL A 68 -6.56 -2.62 5.07
C VAL A 68 -5.36 -3.56 5.07
N GLU A 69 -5.34 -4.52 6.00
CA GLU A 69 -4.29 -5.54 6.13
C GLU A 69 -4.90 -6.93 6.32
N ALA A 70 -4.41 -7.89 5.53
CA ALA A 70 -4.89 -9.25 5.53
C ALA A 70 -4.48 -10.04 6.78
N ALA A 71 -3.34 -9.69 7.37
CA ALA A 71 -2.87 -10.25 8.63
C ALA A 71 -3.65 -9.70 9.84
N PRO A 72 -3.62 -10.41 10.99
CA PRO A 72 -4.27 -9.94 12.21
C PRO A 72 -3.65 -8.69 12.83
N TYR A 73 -2.46 -8.32 12.40
CA TYR A 73 -1.68 -7.20 12.90
C TYR A 73 -0.90 -6.55 11.76
N MET A 74 -0.68 -5.24 11.86
CA MET A 74 0.24 -4.54 10.96
C MET A 74 1.71 -4.83 11.33
N LEU A 75 2.67 -4.37 10.52
CA LEU A 75 4.11 -4.49 10.79
C LEU A 75 4.52 -5.92 11.22
N ALA A 76 4.06 -6.93 10.47
CA ALA A 76 4.20 -8.35 10.81
C ALA A 76 5.61 -8.83 11.24
N PRO A 77 6.74 -8.23 10.79
CA PRO A 77 8.06 -8.59 11.30
C PRO A 77 8.34 -8.23 12.77
N PHE A 78 7.50 -7.42 13.42
CA PHE A 78 7.68 -6.99 14.82
C PHE A 78 6.83 -7.79 15.80
N ASP A 79 7.22 -7.76 17.07
CA ASP A 79 6.46 -8.40 18.15
C ASP A 79 5.07 -7.78 18.32
N SER A 80 4.07 -8.64 18.52
CA SER A 80 2.66 -8.23 18.55
C SER A 80 2.35 -7.18 19.61
N ASP A 81 3.06 -7.17 20.73
CA ASP A 81 2.83 -6.20 21.80
C ASP A 81 3.35 -4.81 21.44
N MET A 82 4.45 -4.74 20.68
CA MET A 82 4.92 -3.48 20.10
C MET A 82 3.95 -2.98 19.03
N VAL A 83 3.46 -3.87 18.18
CA VAL A 83 2.53 -3.53 17.10
C VAL A 83 1.23 -2.94 17.66
N LYS A 84 0.65 -3.54 18.70
CA LYS A 84 -0.58 -3.02 19.33
C LYS A 84 -0.44 -1.59 19.83
N ILE A 85 0.74 -1.19 20.29
CA ILE A 85 0.99 0.21 20.68
C ILE A 85 0.91 1.10 19.44
N ALA A 86 1.59 0.73 18.36
CA ALA A 86 1.54 1.48 17.11
C ALA A 86 0.13 1.54 16.49
N GLU A 87 -0.64 0.45 16.56
CA GLU A 87 -2.03 0.41 16.08
C GLU A 87 -2.92 1.39 16.85
N ARG A 88 -2.76 1.48 18.18
CA ARG A 88 -3.49 2.43 19.01
C ARG A 88 -3.14 3.88 18.67
N GLU A 89 -1.85 4.17 18.47
CA GLU A 89 -1.40 5.50 18.08
C GLU A 89 -1.98 5.91 16.71
N MET A 90 -1.94 5.00 15.73
CA MET A 90 -2.54 5.26 14.41
C MET A 90 -4.05 5.50 14.49
N GLN A 91 -4.76 4.72 15.30
CA GLN A 91 -6.19 4.93 15.53
C GLN A 91 -6.45 6.27 16.23
N ALA A 92 -5.62 6.67 17.19
CA ALA A 92 -5.70 7.97 17.86
C ALA A 92 -5.44 9.13 16.89
N GLN A 93 -4.62 8.92 15.86
CA GLN A 93 -4.40 9.85 14.75
C GLN A 93 -5.53 9.83 13.70
N GLY A 94 -6.59 9.04 13.91
CA GLY A 94 -7.77 8.99 13.03
C GLY A 94 -7.67 8.00 11.88
N VAL A 95 -6.67 7.12 11.85
CA VAL A 95 -6.58 6.05 10.86
C VAL A 95 -7.53 4.91 11.23
N ARG A 96 -8.44 4.57 10.31
CA ARG A 96 -9.29 3.38 10.44
C ARG A 96 -8.51 2.14 10.03
N LEU A 97 -8.27 1.23 10.97
CA LEU A 97 -7.58 -0.04 10.71
C LEU A 97 -8.58 -1.17 10.46
N LEU A 98 -8.47 -1.82 9.30
CA LEU A 98 -9.18 -3.04 8.93
C LEU A 98 -8.18 -4.19 8.84
N LEU A 99 -7.98 -4.86 9.96
CA LEU A 99 -7.08 -6.00 10.11
C LEU A 99 -7.84 -7.31 9.89
N SER A 100 -7.12 -8.39 9.57
CA SER A 100 -7.71 -9.69 9.19
C SER A 100 -8.68 -9.64 8.00
N ASP A 101 -8.56 -8.62 7.16
CA ASP A 101 -9.40 -8.45 5.98
C ASP A 101 -8.56 -8.01 4.79
N SER A 102 -9.00 -8.35 3.59
CA SER A 102 -8.23 -8.12 2.38
C SER A 102 -9.11 -7.54 1.29
N VAL A 103 -8.58 -6.59 0.55
CA VAL A 103 -9.26 -6.08 -0.65
C VAL A 103 -9.36 -7.18 -1.70
N THR A 104 -10.56 -7.36 -2.24
CA THR A 104 -10.86 -8.35 -3.29
C THR A 104 -11.07 -7.72 -4.65
N ALA A 105 -11.65 -6.51 -4.70
CA ALA A 105 -11.91 -5.79 -5.94
C ALA A 105 -11.98 -4.28 -5.74
N PHE A 106 -11.81 -3.55 -6.85
CA PHE A 106 -12.04 -2.12 -6.97
C PHE A 106 -13.06 -1.88 -8.07
N HIS A 107 -14.08 -1.07 -7.79
CA HIS A 107 -15.06 -0.63 -8.79
C HIS A 107 -15.04 0.88 -8.89
N VAL A 108 -14.58 1.41 -10.02
CA VAL A 108 -14.59 2.86 -10.28
C VAL A 108 -15.97 3.26 -10.77
N GLN A 109 -16.56 4.26 -10.11
CA GLN A 109 -17.87 4.81 -10.42
C GLN A 109 -17.75 5.97 -11.41
N GLU A 110 -18.89 6.39 -11.99
CA GLU A 110 -18.95 7.49 -12.96
C GLU A 110 -18.45 8.83 -12.39
N ASP A 111 -18.62 9.05 -11.08
CA ASP A 111 -18.15 10.22 -10.35
C ASP A 111 -16.67 10.15 -9.92
N THR A 112 -15.91 9.18 -10.46
CA THR A 112 -14.51 8.87 -10.14
C THR A 112 -14.27 8.30 -8.73
N THR A 113 -15.32 8.09 -7.93
CA THR A 113 -15.21 7.39 -6.65
C THR A 113 -14.87 5.93 -6.86
N ILE A 114 -14.04 5.36 -5.99
CA ILE A 114 -13.65 3.97 -5.98
C ILE A 114 -14.40 3.25 -4.85
N GLN A 115 -15.21 2.26 -5.21
CA GLN A 115 -15.75 1.31 -4.24
C GLN A 115 -14.74 0.19 -4.02
N VAL A 116 -14.23 0.10 -2.79
CA VAL A 116 -13.28 -0.94 -2.36
C VAL A 116 -14.07 -2.09 -1.76
N ALA A 117 -14.04 -3.26 -2.40
CA ALA A 117 -14.66 -4.47 -1.90
C ALA A 117 -13.68 -5.28 -1.05
N LEU A 118 -14.16 -5.79 0.09
CA LEU A 118 -13.38 -6.56 1.04
C LEU A 118 -13.78 -8.04 1.04
N LYS A 119 -12.89 -8.90 1.54
CA LYS A 119 -13.11 -10.33 1.63
C LYS A 119 -14.21 -10.69 2.63
N SER A 120 -14.38 -9.87 3.67
CA SER A 120 -15.50 -9.98 4.61
C SER A 120 -16.88 -9.79 3.97
N GLY A 121 -16.95 -9.28 2.73
CA GLY A 121 -18.19 -8.86 2.07
C GLY A 121 -18.57 -7.40 2.34
N ALA A 122 -17.85 -6.72 3.24
CA ALA A 122 -17.98 -5.29 3.42
C ALA A 122 -17.41 -4.51 2.21
N SER A 123 -17.85 -3.26 2.06
CA SER A 123 -17.23 -2.32 1.12
C SER A 123 -17.25 -0.90 1.67
N HIS A 124 -16.34 -0.05 1.19
CA HIS A 124 -16.30 1.36 1.51
C HIS A 124 -15.84 2.19 0.29
N LYS A 125 -16.06 3.49 0.36
CA LYS A 125 -15.68 4.44 -0.70
C LYS A 125 -14.25 4.97 -0.45
N ALA A 126 -13.59 5.33 -1.54
CA ALA A 126 -12.32 6.03 -1.54
C ALA A 126 -12.20 6.86 -2.82
N GLU A 127 -11.50 7.99 -2.76
CA GLU A 127 -11.12 8.78 -3.93
C GLU A 127 -9.69 8.44 -4.37
N LEU A 128 -8.89 7.89 -3.46
CA LEU A 128 -7.53 7.45 -3.71
C LEU A 128 -7.28 6.08 -3.08
N VAL A 129 -6.59 5.21 -3.81
CA VAL A 129 -6.09 3.93 -3.30
C VAL A 129 -4.59 3.87 -3.45
N ILE A 130 -3.89 3.61 -2.32
CA ILE A 130 -2.45 3.35 -2.30
C ILE A 130 -2.23 1.85 -2.09
N LEU A 131 -1.49 1.24 -3.01
CA LEU A 131 -1.17 -0.19 -2.96
C LEU A 131 0.24 -0.39 -2.39
N ALA A 132 0.31 -0.83 -1.14
CA ALA A 132 1.53 -1.11 -0.39
C ALA A 132 1.67 -2.62 -0.06
N ILE A 133 1.33 -3.48 -1.02
CA ILE A 133 1.26 -4.94 -0.88
C ILE A 133 2.59 -5.67 -1.13
N GLY A 134 3.71 -4.98 -0.91
CA GLY A 134 5.07 -5.50 -1.14
C GLY A 134 5.63 -5.21 -2.54
N VAL A 135 6.90 -5.58 -2.72
CA VAL A 135 7.65 -5.37 -3.97
C VAL A 135 8.17 -6.70 -4.48
N ALA A 136 8.14 -6.87 -5.80
CA ALA A 136 8.78 -7.99 -6.48
C ALA A 136 10.04 -7.50 -7.20
N PRO A 137 11.13 -8.31 -7.23
CA PRO A 137 12.30 -8.01 -8.02
C PRO A 137 11.94 -7.78 -9.50
N SER A 138 12.50 -6.73 -10.10
CA SER A 138 12.26 -6.37 -11.50
C SER A 138 13.31 -7.00 -12.40
N THR A 139 13.30 -8.32 -12.51
CA THR A 139 14.35 -9.12 -13.16
C THR A 139 13.95 -9.67 -14.54
N GLU A 140 12.86 -9.17 -15.11
CA GLU A 140 12.36 -9.63 -16.41
C GLU A 140 13.38 -9.39 -17.54
N PHE A 141 14.08 -8.25 -17.52
CA PHE A 141 15.04 -7.87 -18.57
C PHE A 141 16.31 -8.75 -18.64
N ILE A 142 16.58 -9.57 -17.61
CA ILE A 142 17.77 -10.44 -17.54
C ILE A 142 17.44 -11.91 -17.69
N ARG A 143 16.19 -12.26 -17.98
CA ARG A 143 15.71 -13.64 -18.01
C ARG A 143 16.51 -14.54 -18.95
N ASP A 144 17.01 -13.98 -20.06
CA ASP A 144 17.76 -14.70 -21.09
C ASP A 144 19.28 -14.44 -21.04
N SER A 145 19.77 -13.78 -19.97
CA SER A 145 21.19 -13.42 -19.84
C SER A 145 22.08 -14.56 -19.31
N GLY A 146 21.50 -15.66 -18.85
CA GLY A 146 22.20 -16.73 -18.14
C GLY A 146 22.49 -16.43 -16.66
N ILE A 147 22.07 -15.27 -16.14
CA ILE A 147 22.15 -14.94 -14.71
C ILE A 147 21.14 -15.78 -13.93
N GLU A 148 21.61 -16.43 -12.87
CA GLU A 148 20.76 -17.26 -12.03
C GLU A 148 19.81 -16.42 -11.16
N LEU A 149 18.55 -16.85 -11.11
CA LEU A 149 17.50 -16.23 -10.31
C LEU A 149 17.01 -17.20 -9.24
N GLY A 150 16.80 -16.69 -8.04
CA GLY A 150 16.21 -17.44 -6.93
C GLY A 150 14.70 -17.67 -7.12
N PRO A 151 14.07 -18.47 -6.24
CA PRO A 151 12.66 -18.88 -6.37
C PRO A 151 11.66 -17.72 -6.30
N LYS A 152 12.06 -16.56 -5.75
CA LYS A 152 11.25 -15.33 -5.70
C LYS A 152 11.62 -14.33 -6.80
N GLY A 153 12.40 -14.74 -7.80
CA GLY A 153 12.84 -13.90 -8.92
C GLY A 153 13.95 -12.90 -8.57
N HIS A 154 14.57 -12.98 -7.39
CA HIS A 154 15.73 -12.15 -7.04
C HIS A 154 17.00 -12.70 -7.69
N ILE A 155 17.97 -11.82 -7.97
CA ILE A 155 19.28 -12.22 -8.49
C ILE A 155 20.03 -12.99 -7.40
N LEU A 156 20.58 -14.16 -7.73
CA LEU A 156 21.47 -14.87 -6.82
C LEU A 156 22.85 -14.20 -6.82
N VAL A 157 23.37 -13.95 -5.63
CA VAL A 157 24.67 -13.31 -5.41
C VAL A 157 25.49 -14.12 -4.43
N ASN A 158 26.81 -13.96 -4.50
CA ASN A 158 27.74 -14.56 -3.55
C ASN A 158 27.93 -13.66 -2.31
N ASP A 159 28.70 -14.13 -1.34
CA ASP A 159 28.91 -13.43 -0.06
C ASP A 159 29.61 -12.07 -0.20
N ALA A 160 30.35 -11.83 -1.29
CA ALA A 160 30.95 -10.53 -1.53
C ALA A 160 29.89 -9.42 -1.71
N ALA A 161 28.69 -9.77 -2.18
CA ALA A 161 27.57 -8.84 -2.32
C ALA A 161 26.79 -8.61 -1.01
N ASN A 162 27.03 -9.43 0.03
CA ASN A 162 26.36 -9.34 1.33
C ASN A 162 27.09 -8.43 2.34
N GLN A 163 28.18 -7.77 1.94
CA GLN A 163 29.01 -6.92 2.82
C GLN A 163 28.65 -5.41 2.74
N LEU A 164 27.40 -5.07 2.46
CA LEU A 164 26.92 -3.68 2.38
C LEU A 164 26.05 -3.29 3.57
#